data_AF-A0A6P1Q2G7-F1
#
_entry.id   AF-A0A6P1Q2G7-F1
#
_cell.length_a   1.000
_cell.length_b   1.000
_cell.length_c   1.000
_cell.angle_alpha   90.00
_cell.angle_beta   90.00
_cell.angle_gamma   90.00
#
_symmetry.space_group_name_H-M   'P 1'
#
loop_
_entity.id
_entity.type
_entity.pdbx_description
1 polymer ?
#
loop_
_entity_poly.entity_id
_entity_poly.type
_entity_poly.pdbx_seq_one_letter_code
_entity_poly.pdbx_strand_id
1 'polypeptide(L)'
;MELRKYLLPGLISVTLLSGCSLFSGEEDVVKMAPLPKVENQFDPQEIWSTSVGDGIGDFHSNLHPAWQADTVYAADRFGIVKALNAIDGKQKWKVNLSTDNGFFSKNTSALLSGGVTAAGEHIYIGSERAQVYALNSEDGSIAWQTNVAGEALSRPVVSDGLVLIHTSNGMLQGAGSEQRCGEMDGKSGHAGTLAAR
;
A
#
# COMPACT_ATOMS: atom_id res chain seq x y z
N MET A 1 -3.03 -67.54 14.81
CA MET A 1 -4.20 -66.63 14.92
C MET A 1 -4.09 -65.73 16.16
N GLU A 2 -2.88 -65.26 16.54
CA GLU A 2 -2.66 -64.53 17.81
C GLU A 2 -2.08 -63.11 17.62
N LEU A 3 -1.54 -62.75 16.44
CA LEU A 3 -1.01 -61.41 16.17
C LEU A 3 -2.10 -60.31 16.19
N ARG A 4 -3.35 -60.66 15.82
CA ARG A 4 -4.47 -59.72 15.74
C ARG A 4 -4.97 -59.25 17.11
N LYS A 5 -4.71 -60.02 18.18
CA LYS A 5 -5.13 -59.68 19.56
C LYS A 5 -4.26 -58.58 20.19
N TYR A 6 -3.03 -58.40 19.71
CA TYR A 6 -2.09 -57.39 20.24
C TYR A 6 -2.01 -56.13 19.37
N LEU A 7 -2.40 -56.19 18.09
CA LEU A 7 -2.44 -55.03 17.19
C LEU A 7 -3.45 -53.96 17.62
N LEU A 8 -4.63 -54.37 18.08
CA LEU A 8 -5.69 -53.44 18.51
C LEU A 8 -5.34 -52.65 19.79
N PRO A 9 -4.86 -53.30 20.89
CA PRO A 9 -4.43 -52.55 22.08
C PRO A 9 -3.16 -51.73 21.84
N GLY A 10 -2.25 -52.18 20.96
CA GLY A 10 -1.05 -51.41 20.60
C GLY A 10 -1.37 -50.10 19.88
N LEU A 11 -2.33 -50.12 18.94
CA LEU A 11 -2.74 -48.92 18.20
C LEU A 11 -3.41 -47.87 19.12
N ILE A 12 -4.22 -48.33 20.09
CA ILE A 12 -4.88 -47.48 21.08
C ILE A 12 -3.85 -46.85 22.04
N SER A 13 -2.78 -47.56 22.38
CA SER A 13 -1.74 -47.00 23.26
C SER A 13 -0.93 -45.91 22.54
N VAL A 14 -0.64 -46.05 21.25
CA VAL A 14 0.08 -45.04 20.46
C VAL A 14 -0.74 -43.76 20.24
N THR A 15 -2.05 -43.88 20.04
CA THR A 15 -2.94 -42.71 19.93
C THR A 15 -3.09 -41.95 21.24
N LEU A 16 -3.10 -42.66 22.38
CA LEU A 16 -3.15 -42.03 23.71
C LEU A 16 -1.84 -41.33 24.10
N LEU A 17 -0.67 -41.86 23.69
CA LEU A 17 0.62 -41.19 23.97
C LEU A 17 0.90 -39.97 23.07
N SER A 18 0.24 -39.87 21.91
CA SER A 18 0.41 -38.73 20.99
C SER A 18 -0.33 -37.46 21.45
N GLY A 19 -1.15 -37.56 22.51
CA GLY A 19 -2.00 -36.47 22.99
C GLY A 19 -1.29 -35.35 23.76
N CYS A 20 -0.04 -35.53 24.18
CA CYS A 20 0.65 -34.55 25.05
C CYS A 20 1.38 -33.43 24.28
N SER A 21 1.62 -33.58 22.97
CA SER A 21 2.30 -32.55 22.16
C SER A 21 1.34 -31.65 21.37
N LEU A 22 0.04 -31.95 21.35
CA LEU A 22 -0.97 -31.24 20.56
C LEU A 22 -1.65 -30.08 21.31
N PHE A 23 -1.51 -30.00 22.63
CA PHE A 23 -2.23 -29.02 23.47
C PHE A 23 -1.33 -28.15 24.36
N SER A 24 0.00 -28.28 24.26
CA SER A 24 0.95 -27.45 25.02
C SER A 24 1.62 -26.45 24.10
N GLY A 25 0.84 -25.43 23.73
CA GLY A 25 1.32 -24.24 23.03
C GLY A 25 0.62 -23.04 23.64
N GLU A 26 0.83 -22.80 24.94
CA GLU A 26 0.44 -21.53 25.53
C GLU A 26 1.47 -20.50 25.05
N GLU A 27 1.13 -19.77 23.99
CA GLU A 27 1.96 -18.65 23.54
C GLU A 27 1.86 -17.55 24.58
N ASP A 28 2.96 -17.30 25.30
CA ASP A 28 3.08 -16.17 26.23
C ASP A 28 3.14 -14.86 25.43
N VAL A 29 1.96 -14.44 24.95
CA VAL A 29 1.80 -13.20 24.22
C VAL A 29 1.75 -12.04 25.21
N VAL A 30 2.63 -11.06 24.99
CA VAL A 30 2.60 -9.81 25.73
C VAL A 30 1.23 -9.15 25.52
N LYS A 31 0.48 -8.97 26.61
CA LYS A 31 -0.86 -8.37 26.57
C LYS A 31 -0.76 -6.85 26.52
N MET A 32 -1.51 -6.23 25.60
CA MET A 32 -1.67 -4.78 25.56
C MET A 32 -2.42 -4.30 26.80
N ALA A 33 -2.01 -3.13 27.32
CA ALA A 33 -2.72 -2.51 28.43
C ALA A 33 -4.15 -2.11 28.00
N PRO A 34 -5.16 -2.26 28.88
CA PRO A 34 -6.51 -1.79 28.58
C PRO A 34 -6.54 -0.27 28.46
N LEU A 35 -7.53 0.24 27.71
CA LEU A 35 -7.75 1.68 27.55
C LEU A 35 -7.96 2.34 28.93
N PRO A 36 -7.23 3.41 29.29
CA PRO A 36 -7.44 4.12 30.54
C PRO A 36 -8.80 4.83 30.53
N LYS A 37 -9.33 5.12 31.73
CA LYS A 37 -10.50 5.99 31.85
C LYS A 37 -10.08 7.42 31.50
N VAL A 38 -10.72 8.00 30.49
CA VAL A 38 -10.46 9.37 30.02
C VAL A 38 -11.67 10.24 30.37
N GLU A 39 -11.43 11.35 31.06
CA GLU A 39 -12.43 12.40 31.26
C GLU A 39 -12.30 13.43 30.14
N ASN A 40 -13.21 13.37 29.17
CA ASN A 40 -13.18 14.23 27.99
C ASN A 40 -13.51 15.69 28.36
N GLN A 41 -12.65 16.62 27.93
CA GLN A 41 -12.92 18.07 28.05
C GLN A 41 -13.85 18.60 26.96
N PHE A 42 -13.93 17.87 25.84
CA PHE A 42 -14.81 18.11 24.70
C PHE A 42 -15.14 16.78 24.04
N ASP A 43 -16.28 16.72 23.35
CA ASP A 43 -16.73 15.51 22.67
C ASP A 43 -16.43 15.60 21.15
N PRO A 44 -15.43 14.88 20.64
CA PRO A 44 -15.12 14.91 19.21
C PRO A 44 -16.27 14.32 18.40
N GLN A 45 -16.72 15.03 17.37
CA GLN A 45 -17.79 14.59 16.48
C GLN A 45 -17.20 14.22 15.11
N GLU A 46 -17.66 13.10 14.57
CA GLU A 46 -17.39 12.74 13.17
C GLU A 46 -18.26 13.60 12.25
N ILE A 47 -17.63 14.41 11.38
CA ILE A 47 -18.36 15.24 10.40
C ILE A 47 -18.83 14.36 9.23
N TRP A 48 -17.95 13.49 8.75
CA TRP A 48 -18.25 12.52 7.70
C TRP A 48 -17.22 11.38 7.73
N SER A 49 -17.61 10.23 7.18
CA SER A 49 -16.71 9.13 6.83
C SER A 49 -17.03 8.63 5.44
N THR A 50 -16.01 8.13 4.73
CA THR A 50 -16.16 7.57 3.40
C THR A 50 -15.16 6.44 3.20
N SER A 51 -15.65 5.28 2.78
CA SER A 51 -14.81 4.12 2.50
C SER A 51 -14.04 4.27 1.19
N VAL A 52 -12.77 3.92 1.21
CA VAL A 52 -11.86 3.97 0.06
C VAL A 52 -11.34 2.56 -0.19
N GLY A 53 -12.09 1.81 -1.02
CA GLY A 53 -11.80 0.40 -1.30
C GLY A 53 -11.73 -0.43 -0.02
N ASP A 54 -10.76 -1.36 0.02
CA ASP A 54 -10.49 -2.24 1.16
C ASP A 54 -9.32 -1.73 2.02
N GLY A 55 -8.86 -0.50 1.79
CA GLY A 55 -7.73 0.11 2.51
C GLY A 55 -6.42 -0.67 2.34
N ILE A 56 -5.74 -0.93 3.46
CA ILE A 56 -4.45 -1.66 3.50
C ILE A 56 -4.59 -3.10 4.02
N GLY A 57 -5.76 -3.49 4.54
CA GLY A 57 -5.95 -4.78 5.22
C GLY A 57 -4.96 -4.98 6.38
N ASP A 58 -4.42 -6.19 6.49
CA ASP A 58 -3.41 -6.55 7.51
C ASP A 58 -1.96 -6.30 7.04
N PHE A 59 -1.79 -5.65 5.87
CA PHE A 59 -0.46 -5.36 5.33
C PHE A 59 0.10 -4.09 5.95
N HIS A 60 1.37 -4.16 6.38
CA HIS A 60 2.11 -2.95 6.74
C HIS A 60 2.28 -2.07 5.49
N SER A 61 1.84 -0.82 5.59
CA SER A 61 1.88 0.13 4.48
C SER A 61 2.07 1.55 5.00
N ASN A 62 2.81 2.37 4.27
CA ASN A 62 2.90 3.81 4.54
C ASN A 62 1.79 4.59 3.82
N LEU A 63 0.75 3.89 3.34
CA LEU A 63 -0.34 4.51 2.62
C LEU A 63 -1.22 5.27 3.59
N HIS A 64 -1.32 6.58 3.41
CA HIS A 64 -2.14 7.48 4.20
C HIS A 64 -2.80 8.53 3.29
N PRO A 65 -3.93 9.12 3.69
CA PRO A 65 -4.56 10.18 2.91
C PRO A 65 -3.66 11.43 2.87
N ALA A 66 -3.87 12.25 1.85
CA ALA A 66 -3.34 13.60 1.73
C ALA A 66 -4.47 14.56 1.39
N TRP A 67 -4.30 15.85 1.64
CA TRP A 67 -5.26 16.85 1.22
C TRP A 67 -4.55 18.04 0.58
N GLN A 68 -5.24 18.70 -0.36
CA GLN A 68 -4.80 19.96 -0.96
C GLN A 68 -6.05 20.78 -1.29
N ALA A 69 -6.06 22.04 -0.86
CA ALA A 69 -7.25 22.90 -0.92
C ALA A 69 -8.49 22.18 -0.34
N ASP A 70 -9.56 22.04 -1.11
CA ASP A 70 -10.83 21.44 -0.70
C ASP A 70 -10.98 19.96 -1.11
N THR A 71 -9.86 19.27 -1.40
CA THR A 71 -9.86 17.88 -1.85
C THR A 71 -8.99 17.01 -0.94
N VAL A 72 -9.55 15.91 -0.46
CA VAL A 72 -8.86 14.82 0.21
C VAL A 72 -8.63 13.69 -0.79
N TYR A 73 -7.39 13.26 -0.92
CA TYR A 73 -6.97 12.15 -1.74
C TYR A 73 -6.65 10.96 -0.85
N ALA A 74 -7.25 9.82 -1.16
CA ALA A 74 -7.03 8.59 -0.45
C ALA A 74 -6.97 7.43 -1.44
N ALA A 75 -6.18 6.43 -1.12
CA ALA A 75 -6.00 5.26 -1.95
C ALA A 75 -6.12 3.99 -1.12
N ASP A 76 -6.51 2.90 -1.77
CA ASP A 76 -6.37 1.56 -1.24
C ASP A 76 -5.10 0.89 -1.81
N ARG A 77 -4.70 -0.21 -1.19
CA ARG A 77 -3.56 -1.00 -1.67
C ARG A 77 -3.85 -1.67 -3.01
N PHE A 78 -5.10 -1.91 -3.35
CA PHE A 78 -5.50 -2.74 -4.50
C PHE A 78 -5.53 -1.98 -5.84
N GLY A 79 -5.58 -0.66 -5.80
CA GLY A 79 -5.50 0.25 -6.95
C GLY A 79 -6.59 1.31 -7.00
N ILE A 80 -7.59 1.30 -6.12
CA ILE A 80 -8.59 2.36 -6.04
C ILE A 80 -7.95 3.62 -5.46
N VAL A 81 -8.08 4.72 -6.19
CA VAL A 81 -7.76 6.06 -5.70
C VAL A 81 -9.02 6.91 -5.81
N LYS A 82 -9.32 7.67 -4.76
CA LYS A 82 -10.47 8.59 -4.71
C LYS A 82 -10.01 9.99 -4.35
N ALA A 83 -10.66 10.96 -4.98
CA ALA A 83 -10.71 12.34 -4.49
C ALA A 83 -12.07 12.59 -3.86
N LEU A 84 -12.05 13.14 -2.66
CA LEU A 84 -13.22 13.46 -1.85
C LEU A 84 -13.23 14.96 -1.55
N ASN A 85 -14.40 15.56 -1.47
CA ASN A 85 -14.54 16.91 -0.95
C ASN A 85 -14.24 16.91 0.56
N ALA A 86 -13.36 17.81 1.01
CA ALA A 86 -12.92 17.86 2.40
C ALA A 86 -14.06 18.22 3.40
N ILE A 87 -15.11 18.89 2.93
CA ILE A 87 -16.20 19.41 3.78
C ILE A 87 -17.28 18.35 4.02
N ASP A 88 -17.68 17.62 2.99
CA ASP A 88 -18.82 16.69 3.06
C ASP A 88 -18.47 15.22 2.73
N GLY A 89 -17.21 14.93 2.41
CA GLY A 89 -16.74 13.59 2.07
C GLY A 89 -17.20 13.08 0.71
N LYS A 90 -17.94 13.87 -0.09
CA LYS A 90 -18.46 13.40 -1.37
C LYS A 90 -17.34 13.14 -2.37
N GLN A 91 -17.44 12.01 -3.06
CA GLN A 91 -16.50 11.63 -4.10
C GLN A 91 -16.59 12.60 -5.29
N LYS A 92 -15.47 13.26 -5.61
CA LYS A 92 -15.29 14.04 -6.84
C LYS A 92 -14.99 13.12 -8.02
N TRP A 93 -14.01 12.23 -7.85
CA TRP A 93 -13.65 11.23 -8.84
C TRP A 93 -13.12 9.95 -8.19
N LYS A 94 -13.07 8.87 -8.97
CA LYS A 94 -12.49 7.57 -8.61
C LYS A 94 -11.78 6.99 -9.82
N VAL A 95 -10.55 6.51 -9.62
CA VAL A 95 -9.79 5.75 -10.62
C VAL A 95 -9.38 4.39 -10.05
N ASN A 96 -9.16 3.43 -10.93
CA ASN A 96 -8.62 2.12 -10.58
C ASN A 96 -7.31 1.89 -11.35
N LEU A 97 -6.21 1.80 -10.61
CA LEU A 97 -4.85 1.56 -11.12
C LEU A 97 -4.50 0.07 -11.24
N SER A 98 -5.41 -0.85 -10.89
CA SER A 98 -5.21 -2.27 -11.14
C SER A 98 -5.16 -2.56 -12.63
N THR A 99 -4.31 -3.51 -13.03
CA THR A 99 -4.21 -3.95 -14.42
C THR A 99 -5.33 -4.93 -14.74
N ASP A 100 -6.16 -4.60 -15.73
CA ASP A 100 -7.15 -5.52 -16.28
C ASP A 100 -6.44 -6.62 -17.08
N ASN A 101 -6.64 -7.86 -16.67
CA ASN A 101 -6.05 -9.03 -17.32
C ASN A 101 -7.04 -9.75 -18.25
N GLY A 102 -8.19 -9.13 -18.53
CA GLY A 102 -9.24 -9.65 -19.38
C GLY A 102 -10.24 -10.55 -18.65
N PHE A 103 -11.31 -10.91 -19.36
CA PHE A 103 -12.54 -11.49 -18.82
C PHE A 103 -12.38 -12.78 -17.99
N PHE A 104 -11.32 -13.55 -18.24
CA PHE A 104 -11.10 -14.86 -17.59
C PHE A 104 -10.06 -14.82 -16.47
N SER A 105 -9.47 -13.66 -16.18
CA SER A 105 -8.37 -13.51 -15.23
C SER A 105 -8.71 -12.49 -14.16
N LYS A 106 -8.23 -12.72 -12.93
CA LYS A 106 -8.30 -11.69 -11.89
C LYS A 106 -7.39 -10.52 -12.25
N ASN A 107 -7.86 -9.29 -12.06
CA ASN A 107 -7.05 -8.10 -12.24
C ASN A 107 -5.82 -8.14 -11.33
N THR A 108 -4.69 -7.63 -11.83
CA THR A 108 -3.49 -7.52 -11.00
C THR A 108 -3.55 -6.24 -10.20
N SER A 109 -3.51 -6.38 -8.88
CA SER A 109 -3.45 -5.27 -7.93
C SER A 109 -2.30 -4.30 -8.24
N ALA A 110 -2.55 -3.01 -8.02
CA ALA A 110 -1.51 -1.99 -8.12
C ALA A 110 -0.51 -2.05 -6.94
N LEU A 111 -0.86 -2.69 -5.82
CA LEU A 111 -0.06 -2.78 -4.59
C LEU A 111 0.48 -1.40 -4.16
N LEU A 112 -0.41 -0.42 -4.04
CA LEU A 112 -0.06 0.94 -3.61
C LEU A 112 0.41 0.91 -2.15
N SER A 113 1.52 1.59 -1.87
CA SER A 113 2.17 1.54 -0.56
C SER A 113 2.71 2.90 -0.12
N GLY A 114 3.59 3.53 -0.91
CA GLY A 114 4.14 4.84 -0.57
C GLY A 114 3.22 5.98 -0.98
N GLY A 115 2.68 6.77 -0.05
CA GLY A 115 1.86 7.94 -0.40
C GLY A 115 0.66 8.09 0.50
N VAL A 116 -0.33 8.93 0.18
CA VAL A 116 -0.45 9.78 -1.01
C VAL A 116 0.34 11.09 -0.80
N THR A 117 0.91 11.67 -1.85
CA THR A 117 1.46 13.04 -1.84
C THR A 117 0.72 13.90 -2.85
N ALA A 118 0.13 15.02 -2.43
CA ALA A 118 -0.49 16.00 -3.32
C ALA A 118 0.43 17.22 -3.47
N ALA A 119 0.77 17.60 -4.71
CA ALA A 119 1.60 18.77 -4.97
C ALA A 119 1.36 19.32 -6.39
N GLY A 120 1.08 20.63 -6.46
CA GLY A 120 0.75 21.28 -7.73
C GLY A 120 -0.56 20.74 -8.29
N GLU A 121 -0.55 20.32 -9.56
CA GLU A 121 -1.70 19.75 -10.27
C GLU A 121 -1.76 18.23 -10.20
N HIS A 122 -0.81 17.58 -9.51
CA HIS A 122 -0.68 16.13 -9.47
C HIS A 122 -0.73 15.56 -8.05
N ILE A 123 -1.14 14.29 -7.99
CA ILE A 123 -0.94 13.43 -6.82
C ILE A 123 0.01 12.28 -7.18
N TYR A 124 0.85 11.91 -6.24
CA TYR A 124 1.93 10.95 -6.43
C TYR A 124 1.78 9.77 -5.47
N ILE A 125 1.88 8.56 -6.01
CA ILE A 125 1.74 7.31 -5.26
C ILE A 125 2.78 6.30 -5.74
N GLY A 126 3.54 5.75 -4.80
CA GLY A 126 4.47 4.65 -4.97
C GLY A 126 3.82 3.28 -4.71
N SER A 127 4.31 2.27 -5.41
CA SER A 127 3.82 0.90 -5.38
C SER A 127 4.92 -0.10 -5.03
N GLU A 128 4.52 -1.22 -4.44
CA GLU A 128 5.36 -2.40 -4.23
C GLU A 128 5.80 -3.03 -5.56
N ARG A 129 5.13 -2.73 -6.68
CA ARG A 129 5.51 -3.21 -8.02
C ARG A 129 6.57 -2.34 -8.71
N ALA A 130 7.36 -1.60 -7.92
CA ALA A 130 8.37 -0.68 -8.40
C ALA A 130 7.81 0.35 -9.41
N GLN A 131 6.57 0.78 -9.19
CA GLN A 131 5.92 1.84 -9.98
C GLN A 131 5.75 3.08 -9.13
N VAL A 132 5.88 4.24 -9.79
CA VAL A 132 5.40 5.52 -9.28
C VAL A 132 4.39 6.08 -10.27
N TYR A 133 3.24 6.47 -9.75
CA TYR A 133 2.14 7.06 -10.49
C TYR A 133 2.05 8.55 -10.16
N ALA A 134 1.89 9.38 -11.18
CA ALA A 134 1.38 10.74 -11.05
C ALA A 134 -0.01 10.81 -11.69
N LEU A 135 -1.01 11.21 -10.91
CA LEU A 135 -2.37 11.39 -11.39
C LEU A 135 -2.73 12.87 -11.37
N ASN A 136 -3.49 13.31 -12.36
CA ASN A 136 -4.08 14.64 -12.39
C ASN A 136 -5.05 14.80 -11.21
N SER A 137 -4.87 15.86 -10.45
CA SER A 137 -5.61 16.11 -9.22
C SER A 137 -7.10 16.42 -9.47
N GLU A 138 -7.43 16.90 -10.67
CA GLU A 138 -8.78 17.30 -11.09
C GLU A 138 -9.68 16.13 -11.48
N ASP A 139 -9.15 15.13 -12.19
CA ASP A 139 -9.94 14.04 -12.78
C ASP A 139 -9.43 12.62 -12.46
N GLY A 140 -8.25 12.51 -11.86
CA GLY A 140 -7.61 11.23 -11.52
C GLY A 140 -6.98 10.51 -12.71
N SER A 141 -6.90 11.12 -13.89
CA SER A 141 -6.24 10.55 -15.06
C SER A 141 -4.73 10.43 -14.83
N ILE A 142 -4.08 9.41 -15.40
CA ILE A 142 -2.65 9.19 -15.23
C ILE A 142 -1.90 10.23 -16.07
N ALA A 143 -1.24 11.19 -15.41
CA ALA A 143 -0.35 12.14 -16.06
C ALA A 143 0.93 11.45 -16.53
N TRP A 144 1.51 10.60 -15.67
CA TRP A 144 2.59 9.70 -16.04
C TRP A 144 2.73 8.52 -15.08
N GLN A 145 3.43 7.50 -15.55
CA GLN A 145 3.84 6.33 -14.78
C GLN A 145 5.31 6.03 -15.06
N THR A 146 6.09 5.67 -14.04
CA THR A 146 7.52 5.37 -14.20
C THR A 146 7.93 4.16 -13.38
N ASN A 147 8.75 3.30 -14.00
CA ASN A 147 9.45 2.20 -13.33
C ASN A 147 10.60 2.78 -12.50
N VAL A 148 10.68 2.41 -11.23
CA VAL A 148 11.80 2.75 -10.34
C VAL A 148 12.63 1.51 -10.03
N ALA A 149 13.84 1.71 -9.49
CA ALA A 149 14.79 0.63 -9.23
C ALA A 149 14.33 -0.44 -8.22
N GLY A 150 13.24 -0.20 -7.47
CA GLY A 150 12.74 -1.11 -6.44
C GLY A 150 11.38 -0.65 -5.91
N GLU A 151 10.86 -1.36 -4.91
CA GLU A 151 9.55 -1.06 -4.34
C GLU A 151 9.51 0.35 -3.73
N ALA A 152 8.53 1.16 -4.13
CA ALA A 152 8.37 2.53 -3.65
C ALA A 152 7.45 2.54 -2.42
N LEU A 153 8.01 2.15 -1.27
CA LEU A 153 7.29 2.01 0.00
C LEU A 153 7.21 3.32 0.79
N SER A 154 8.14 4.25 0.55
CA SER A 154 8.15 5.55 1.22
C SER A 154 7.22 6.52 0.51
N ARG A 155 6.62 7.45 1.25
CA ARG A 155 5.87 8.57 0.64
C ARG A 155 6.78 9.38 -0.30
N PRO A 156 6.40 9.59 -1.58
CA PRO A 156 7.15 10.46 -2.49
C PRO A 156 7.21 11.89 -1.96
N VAL A 157 8.36 12.56 -2.09
CA VAL A 157 8.52 13.97 -1.68
C VAL A 157 8.70 14.84 -2.92
N VAL A 158 7.90 15.89 -3.05
CA VAL A 158 7.92 16.76 -4.23
C VAL A 158 8.47 18.14 -3.85
N SER A 159 9.49 18.59 -4.56
CA SER A 159 10.10 19.91 -4.37
C SER A 159 10.85 20.31 -5.64
N ASP A 160 10.81 21.59 -6.02
CA ASP A 160 11.57 22.16 -7.15
C ASP A 160 11.43 21.40 -8.48
N GLY A 161 10.22 20.89 -8.75
CA GLY A 161 9.92 20.13 -9.97
C GLY A 161 10.49 18.71 -9.98
N LEU A 162 10.97 18.20 -8.84
CA LEU A 162 11.45 16.84 -8.65
C LEU A 162 10.55 16.07 -7.69
N VAL A 163 10.35 14.79 -8.01
CA VAL A 163 9.70 13.79 -7.18
C VAL A 163 10.79 12.85 -6.67
N LEU A 164 11.11 12.97 -5.40
CA LEU A 164 12.09 12.15 -4.69
C LEU A 164 11.43 10.88 -4.17
N ILE A 165 12.01 9.73 -4.50
CA ILE A 165 11.48 8.40 -4.18
C ILE A 165 12.58 7.60 -3.49
N HIS A 166 12.29 7.13 -2.29
CA HIS A 166 13.15 6.21 -1.54
C HIS A 166 12.58 4.79 -1.62
N THR A 167 13.34 3.88 -2.23
CA THR A 167 12.92 2.49 -2.48
C THR A 167 13.47 1.52 -1.45
N SER A 168 12.82 0.36 -1.30
CA SER A 168 13.17 -0.65 -0.29
C SER A 168 14.58 -1.25 -0.45
N ASN A 169 15.16 -1.17 -1.66
CA ASN A 169 16.54 -1.57 -1.93
C ASN A 169 17.59 -0.50 -1.61
N GLY A 170 17.22 0.58 -0.91
CA GLY A 170 18.13 1.62 -0.43
C GLY A 170 18.51 2.68 -1.47
N MET A 171 17.77 2.76 -2.58
CA MET A 171 18.02 3.77 -3.62
C MET A 171 17.17 5.03 -3.37
N LEU A 172 17.80 6.19 -3.53
CA LEU A 172 17.11 7.48 -3.64
C LEU A 172 17.11 7.89 -5.13
N GLN A 173 15.93 8.09 -5.70
CA GLN A 173 15.74 8.44 -7.11
C GLN A 173 14.96 9.75 -7.22
N GLY A 174 15.27 10.54 -8.26
CA GLY A 174 14.53 11.73 -8.64
C GLY A 174 13.86 11.55 -9.99
N ALA A 175 12.56 11.78 -10.07
CA ALA A 175 11.81 11.90 -11.32
C ALA A 175 11.35 13.35 -11.52
N GLY A 176 11.25 13.83 -12.75
CA GLY A 176 10.63 15.14 -13.02
C GLY A 176 9.15 15.12 -12.64
N SER A 177 8.64 16.20 -12.04
CA SER A 177 7.21 16.34 -11.73
C SER A 177 6.33 16.43 -12.99
N GLU A 178 6.94 16.82 -14.11
CA GLU A 178 6.30 16.98 -15.40
C GLU A 178 7.10 16.25 -16.48
N GLN A 179 6.43 15.56 -17.39
CA GLN A 179 7.11 14.92 -18.51
C GLN A 179 7.60 16.00 -19.48
N ARG A 180 8.84 16.44 -19.32
CA ARG A 180 9.56 17.00 -20.46
C ARG A 180 9.82 15.85 -21.43
N CYS A 181 9.10 15.83 -22.55
CA CYS A 181 9.49 15.07 -23.73
C CYS A 181 10.90 15.53 -24.12
N GLY A 182 11.93 14.84 -23.62
CA GLY A 182 13.26 14.94 -24.16
C GLY A 182 13.24 14.31 -25.54
N GLU A 183 13.36 15.14 -26.56
CA GLU A 183 13.82 14.72 -27.88
C GLU A 183 15.08 13.87 -27.67
N MET A 184 14.94 12.55 -27.89
CA MET A 184 16.09 11.65 -27.91
C MET A 184 16.82 11.87 -29.23
N ASP A 185 17.67 12.90 -29.26
CA ASP A 185 18.74 12.97 -30.24
C ASP A 185 19.62 11.74 -30.04
N GLY A 186 19.46 10.78 -30.95
CA GLY A 186 20.16 9.51 -30.91
C GLY A 186 21.67 9.73 -30.95
N LYS A 187 22.32 9.68 -29.78
CA LYS A 187 23.73 9.29 -29.65
C LYS A 187 24.09 8.93 -28.19
N SER A 188 24.51 7.67 -28.07
CA SER A 188 25.24 7.05 -26.96
C SER A 188 24.44 6.70 -25.70
N GLY A 189 24.34 5.39 -25.45
CA GLY A 189 23.88 4.86 -24.19
C GLY A 189 24.89 5.16 -23.09
N HIS A 190 24.42 5.80 -22.02
CA HIS A 190 24.95 5.69 -20.66
C HIS A 190 23.76 5.91 -19.72
N ALA A 191 23.50 4.94 -18.85
CA ALA A 191 22.55 5.09 -17.76
C ALA A 191 23.03 6.20 -16.84
N GLY A 192 22.32 7.34 -16.84
CA GLY A 192 22.61 8.48 -15.98
C GLY A 192 22.07 8.25 -14.57
N THR A 193 22.86 7.61 -13.71
CA THR A 193 22.69 7.70 -12.26
C THR A 193 23.13 9.10 -11.83
N LEU A 194 22.18 9.97 -11.49
CA LEU A 194 22.48 11.24 -10.80
C LEU A 194 22.74 10.93 -9.33
N ALA A 195 24.01 10.74 -8.99
CA ALA A 195 24.49 10.80 -7.61
C ALA A 195 24.54 12.27 -7.17
N ALA A 196 23.82 12.59 -6.09
CA ALA A 196 23.93 13.87 -5.42
C ALA A 196 25.37 14.13 -4.95
N ARG A 197 25.88 15.33 -5.19
CA ARG A 197 27.04 15.92 -4.52
C ARG A 197 26.58 17.14 -3.74
#